data_AF-M0JLV4-F1
#
_entry.id   AF-M0JLV4-F1
#
_cell.length_a   1.000
_cell.length_b   1.000
_cell.length_c   1.000
_cell.angle_alpha   90.00
_cell.angle_beta   90.00
_cell.angle_gamma   90.00
#
_symmetry.space_group_name_H-M   'P 1'
#
loop_
_entity.id
_entity.type
_entity.pdbx_description
1 polymer ?
#
loop_
_entity_poly.entity_id
_entity_poly.type
_entity_poly.pdbx_seq_one_letter_code
_entity_poly.pdbx_strand_id
1 'polypeptide(L)'
;MPQSSPGGTVGPIIFSDDTARSQLREHGEVVTFRKSARTTGETWWRKSRLGTKEGDVTVEEIGVVDPTEVSALAPYQPLSGFASVEAWQQAIAALNGSLPKQGRLYRVETRD
;
A
#
# COMPACT_ATOMS: atom_id res chain seq x y z
N MET A 1 -26.03 -16.06 -4.54
CA MET A 1 -25.45 -15.47 -5.76
C MET A 1 -24.00 -15.90 -5.83
N PRO A 2 -23.58 -16.78 -6.75
CA PRO A 2 -22.17 -17.08 -6.94
C PRO A 2 -21.59 -16.09 -7.96
N GLN A 3 -20.50 -15.40 -7.61
CA GLN A 3 -19.61 -14.86 -8.65
C GLN A 3 -18.18 -15.30 -8.33
N SER A 4 -17.76 -16.29 -9.11
CA SER A 4 -16.45 -16.89 -9.17
C SER A 4 -15.38 -15.86 -9.55
N SER A 5 -14.21 -16.05 -8.95
CA SER A 5 -12.98 -15.29 -9.10
C SER A 5 -12.54 -15.07 -10.57
N PRO A 6 -11.99 -13.89 -10.93
CA PRO A 6 -11.15 -13.79 -12.10
C PRO A 6 -9.77 -14.37 -11.78
N GLY A 7 -9.43 -15.49 -12.42
CA GLY A 7 -8.14 -16.18 -12.30
C GLY A 7 -6.97 -15.37 -12.89
N GLY A 8 -6.54 -14.34 -12.17
CA GLY A 8 -5.23 -13.70 -12.35
C GLY A 8 -4.49 -13.74 -11.01
N THR A 9 -3.27 -14.28 -10.98
CA THR A 9 -2.45 -14.30 -9.77
C THR A 9 -2.20 -12.86 -9.31
N VAL A 10 -2.61 -12.53 -8.09
CA VAL A 10 -2.32 -11.23 -7.48
C VAL A 10 -0.81 -11.13 -7.30
N GLY A 11 -0.18 -10.20 -8.03
CA GLY A 11 1.28 -10.04 -8.01
C GLY A 11 1.79 -9.58 -6.64
N PRO A 12 3.05 -9.91 -6.30
CA PRO A 12 3.59 -9.58 -4.99
C PRO A 12 3.67 -8.08 -4.76
N ILE A 13 3.52 -7.67 -3.49
CA ILE A 13 3.76 -6.29 -3.08
C ILE A 13 5.27 -6.10 -2.89
N ILE A 14 5.81 -5.05 -3.50
CA ILE A 14 7.15 -4.57 -3.16
C ILE A 14 6.98 -3.39 -2.21
N PHE A 15 7.47 -3.56 -0.98
CA PHE A 15 7.63 -2.50 0.02
C PHE A 15 9.08 -2.04 0.01
N SER A 16 9.40 -1.07 -0.85
CA SER A 16 10.75 -0.50 -0.94
C SER A 16 11.04 0.45 0.21
N ASP A 17 10.02 1.13 0.74
CA ASP A 17 10.12 2.03 1.88
C ASP A 17 10.20 1.24 3.19
N ASP A 18 11.14 1.59 4.08
CA ASP A 18 11.33 0.90 5.36
C ASP A 18 10.21 1.19 6.35
N THR A 19 9.69 2.41 6.36
CA THR A 19 8.60 2.86 7.24
C THR A 19 7.36 1.99 7.04
N ALA A 20 6.96 1.80 5.77
CA ALA A 20 5.81 0.97 5.44
C ALA A 20 6.03 -0.52 5.79
N ARG A 21 7.27 -1.01 5.74
CA ARG A 21 7.60 -2.39 6.15
C ARG A 21 7.50 -2.57 7.65
N SER A 22 8.07 -1.65 8.42
CA SER A 22 8.06 -1.69 9.88
C SER A 22 6.62 -1.63 10.39
N GLN A 23 5.80 -0.74 9.82
CA GLN A 23 4.37 -0.65 10.12
C GLN A 23 3.65 -2.01 9.92
N LEU A 24 3.81 -2.63 8.75
CA LEU A 24 3.18 -3.92 8.47
C LEU A 24 3.65 -5.02 9.43
N ARG A 25 4.94 -5.04 9.77
CA ARG A 25 5.52 -6.07 10.65
C ARG A 25 5.12 -5.90 12.12
N GLU A 26 5.04 -4.66 12.59
CA GLU A 26 4.77 -4.35 13.99
C GLU A 26 3.28 -4.37 14.32
N HIS A 27 2.44 -3.97 13.36
CA HIS A 27 1.00 -3.81 13.58
C HIS A 27 0.13 -4.81 12.81
N GLY A 28 0.74 -5.63 11.93
CA GLY A 28 0.00 -6.57 11.09
C GLY A 28 -0.77 -5.90 9.94
N GLU A 29 -0.68 -4.58 9.80
CA GLU A 29 -1.37 -3.85 8.73
C GLU A 29 -0.61 -2.59 8.29
N VAL A 30 -0.80 -2.18 7.04
CA VAL A 30 -0.33 -0.90 6.51
C VAL A 30 -1.23 -0.38 5.39
N VAL A 31 -1.50 0.93 5.38
CA VAL A 31 -2.12 1.61 4.24
C VAL A 31 -1.06 2.18 3.32
N THR A 32 -1.14 1.85 2.04
CA THR A 32 -0.16 2.28 1.02
C THR A 32 -0.81 3.06 -0.11
N PHE A 33 -0.07 4.01 -0.67
CA PHE A 33 -0.45 4.73 -1.88
C PHE A 33 0.17 4.09 -3.12
N ARG A 34 -0.61 3.99 -4.20
CA ARG A 34 -0.11 3.67 -5.54
C ARG A 34 -0.66 4.65 -6.57
N LYS A 35 0.21 5.12 -7.45
CA LYS A 35 -0.16 5.99 -8.58
C LYS A 35 -1.07 5.28 -9.58
N SER A 36 -0.88 3.98 -9.80
CA SER A 36 -1.66 3.17 -10.72
C SER A 36 -2.46 2.09 -9.98
N ALA A 37 -3.55 1.64 -10.61
CA ALA A 37 -4.32 0.51 -10.10
C ALA A 37 -3.47 -0.78 -10.03
N ARG A 38 -3.81 -1.65 -9.08
CA ARG A 38 -3.24 -3.01 -8.97
C ARG A 38 -4.35 -4.03 -8.74
N THR A 39 -4.01 -5.30 -8.93
CA THR A 39 -4.84 -6.39 -8.46
C THR A 39 -4.86 -6.45 -6.94
N THR A 40 -6.04 -6.76 -6.39
CA THR A 40 -6.34 -6.94 -4.97
C THR A 40 -6.63 -8.41 -4.67
N GLY A 41 -6.63 -8.79 -3.39
CA GLY A 41 -6.80 -10.16 -2.92
C GLY A 41 -5.55 -10.71 -2.23
N GLU A 42 -5.54 -12.01 -2.03
CA GLU A 42 -4.48 -12.73 -1.32
C GLU A 42 -3.18 -12.77 -2.15
N THR A 43 -2.06 -12.42 -1.53
CA THR A 43 -0.73 -12.41 -2.15
C THR A 43 0.37 -12.49 -1.10
N TRP A 44 1.60 -12.16 -1.48
CA TRP A 44 2.76 -12.09 -0.61
C TRP A 44 3.55 -10.82 -0.87
N TRP A 45 4.48 -10.48 0.02
CA TRP A 45 5.28 -9.27 -0.09
C TRP A 45 6.79 -9.53 0.00
N ARG A 46 7.56 -8.56 -0.50
CA ARG A 46 9.04 -8.56 -0.50
C ARG A 46 9.60 -7.14 -0.45
N LYS A 47 10.87 -7.03 -0.08
CA LYS A 47 11.58 -5.73 0.06
C LYS A 47 12.01 -5.11 -1.27
N SER A 48 12.29 -5.94 -2.29
CA SER A 48 12.82 -5.48 -3.57
C SER A 48 12.32 -6.33 -4.74
N ARG A 49 12.51 -5.87 -5.97
CA ARG A 49 12.04 -6.56 -7.20
C ARG A 49 12.62 -7.96 -7.39
N LEU A 50 13.83 -8.21 -6.90
CA LEU A 50 14.50 -9.52 -6.95
C LEU A 50 14.60 -10.16 -5.56
N GLY A 51 13.95 -9.57 -4.55
CA GLY A 51 13.97 -10.07 -3.18
C GLY A 51 13.13 -11.34 -3.01
N THR A 52 13.48 -12.09 -1.97
CA THR A 52 12.74 -13.26 -1.49
C THR A 52 11.39 -12.87 -0.88
N LYS A 53 10.49 -13.84 -0.78
CA LYS A 53 9.23 -13.70 -0.04
C LYS A 53 9.52 -13.43 1.44
N GLU A 54 8.83 -12.44 2.00
CA GLU A 54 8.97 -12.04 3.41
C GLU A 54 7.73 -12.38 4.24
N GLY A 55 6.56 -12.50 3.62
CA GLY A 55 5.32 -12.91 4.29
C GLY A 55 4.12 -12.93 3.36
N ASP A 56 3.03 -13.55 3.81
CA ASP A 56 1.73 -13.56 3.13
C ASP A 56 0.85 -12.41 3.61
N VAL A 57 0.07 -11.83 2.71
CA VAL A 57 -0.78 -10.66 2.96
C VAL A 57 -2.07 -10.71 2.15
N THR A 58 -3.08 -9.99 2.61
CA THR A 58 -4.28 -9.64 1.83
C THR A 58 -4.21 -8.17 1.42
N VAL A 59 -4.63 -7.85 0.20
CA VAL A 59 -4.68 -6.48 -0.32
C VAL A 59 -6.11 -6.09 -0.64
N GLU A 60 -6.57 -4.99 -0.04
CA GLU A 60 -7.89 -4.42 -0.31
C GLU A 60 -7.74 -2.98 -0.82
N GLU A 61 -8.50 -2.61 -1.84
CA GLU A 61 -8.56 -1.22 -2.30
C GLU A 61 -9.48 -0.43 -1.39
N ILE A 62 -8.98 0.68 -0.85
CA ILE A 62 -9.77 1.63 -0.07
C ILE A 62 -10.50 2.58 -1.03
N GLY A 63 -9.78 3.10 -2.02
CA GLY A 63 -10.36 3.95 -3.06
C GLY A 63 -9.37 4.92 -3.69
N VAL A 64 -9.90 5.71 -4.62
CA VAL A 64 -9.15 6.77 -5.32
C VAL A 64 -9.08 8.02 -4.44
N VAL A 65 -7.90 8.62 -4.37
CA VAL A 65 -7.65 9.85 -3.59
C VAL A 65 -6.80 10.84 -4.39
N ASP A 66 -6.92 12.12 -4.06
CA ASP A 66 -5.91 13.13 -4.38
C ASP A 66 -4.95 13.22 -3.18
N PRO A 67 -3.69 12.76 -3.31
CA PRO A 67 -2.74 12.79 -2.20
C PRO A 67 -2.20 14.19 -1.92
N THR A 68 -2.50 15.21 -2.73
CA THR A 68 -2.17 16.61 -2.43
C THR A 68 -3.09 17.19 -1.36
N GLU A 69 -4.29 16.64 -1.21
CA GLU A 69 -5.26 17.03 -0.21
C GLU A 69 -4.99 16.33 1.13
N VAL A 70 -4.60 17.12 2.14
CA VAL A 70 -4.27 16.59 3.48
C VAL A 70 -5.44 15.81 4.08
N SER A 71 -6.67 16.28 3.86
CA SER A 71 -7.90 15.65 4.34
C SER A 71 -8.16 14.26 3.74
N ALA A 72 -7.65 13.98 2.54
CA ALA A 72 -7.79 12.68 1.90
C ALA A 72 -6.86 11.61 2.49
N LEU A 73 -5.71 12.03 3.06
CA LEU A 73 -4.71 11.14 3.66
C LEU A 73 -4.82 11.06 5.19
N ALA A 74 -5.27 12.13 5.84
CA ALA A 74 -5.31 12.22 7.31
C ALA A 74 -6.01 11.03 8.00
N PRO A 75 -7.14 10.49 7.50
CA PRO A 75 -7.77 9.33 8.13
C PRO A 75 -6.91 8.06 8.15
N TYR A 76 -5.96 7.95 7.21
CA TYR A 76 -5.15 6.75 7.00
C TYR A 76 -3.69 6.94 7.44
N GLN A 77 -3.28 8.16 7.80
CA GLN A 77 -1.92 8.45 8.22
C GLN A 77 -1.46 7.56 9.38
N PRO A 78 -2.26 7.32 10.45
CA PRO A 78 -1.84 6.42 11.52
C PRO A 78 -1.55 4.99 11.07
N LEU A 79 -2.16 4.55 9.96
CA LEU A 79 -1.98 3.22 9.38
C LEU A 79 -0.87 3.17 8.33
N SER A 80 -0.27 4.31 7.97
CA SER A 80 0.74 4.39 6.92
C SER A 80 2.17 4.10 7.42
N GLY A 81 2.39 4.19 8.73
CA GLY A 81 3.71 4.16 9.38
C GLY A 81 4.43 5.51 9.42
N PHE A 82 4.00 6.50 8.64
CA PHE A 82 4.63 7.82 8.63
C PHE A 82 4.17 8.66 9.82
N ALA A 83 5.04 9.49 10.35
CA ALA A 83 4.74 10.34 11.52
C ALA A 83 3.73 11.46 11.25
N SER A 84 3.52 11.85 9.99
CA SER A 84 2.58 12.89 9.59
C SER A 84 2.11 12.71 8.15
N VAL A 85 1.03 13.39 7.77
CA VAL A 85 0.54 13.41 6.38
C VAL A 85 1.60 13.99 5.45
N GLU A 86 2.29 15.04 5.89
CA GLU A 86 3.37 15.68 5.11
C GLU A 86 4.52 14.71 4.85
N ALA A 87 4.97 13.96 5.86
CA ALA A 87 6.01 12.94 5.69
C ALA A 87 5.56 11.85 4.70
N TRP A 88 4.29 11.46 4.76
CA TRP A 88 3.73 10.49 3.82
C TRP A 88 3.67 11.05 2.39
N GLN A 89 3.24 12.30 2.20
CA GLN A 89 3.26 13.00 0.91
C GLN A 89 4.67 13.10 0.33
N GLN A 90 5.67 13.42 1.16
CA GLN A 90 7.08 13.47 0.76
C GLN A 90 7.57 12.10 0.28
N ALA A 91 7.22 11.01 0.99
CA ALA A 91 7.56 9.65 0.58
C ALA A 91 6.87 9.26 -0.75
N ILE A 92 5.60 9.64 -0.93
CA ILE A 92 4.89 9.45 -2.21
C ILE A 92 5.60 10.21 -3.33
N ALA A 93 5.97 11.48 -3.10
CA ALA A 93 6.66 12.30 -4.08
C ALA A 93 8.03 11.71 -4.45
N ALA A 94 8.82 11.29 -3.46
CA ALA A 94 10.13 10.68 -3.66
C ALA A 94 10.06 9.41 -4.52
N LEU A 95 9.05 8.57 -4.32
CA LEU A 95 8.84 7.35 -5.10
C LEU A 95 8.37 7.61 -6.55
N ASN A 96 7.71 8.74 -6.80
CA ASN A 96 7.10 9.05 -8.10
C ASN A 96 7.83 10.18 -8.86
N GLY A 97 8.88 10.76 -8.30
CA GLY A 97 9.61 11.94 -8.79
C GLY A 97 8.89 13.28 -8.52
N SER A 98 7.58 13.25 -8.24
CA SER A 98 6.75 14.38 -7.83
C SER A 98 5.48 13.85 -7.18
N LEU A 99 4.78 14.67 -6.39
CA LEU A 99 3.51 14.29 -5.79
C LEU A 99 2.42 14.18 -6.87
N PRO A 100 1.85 12.98 -7.15
CA PRO A 100 0.80 12.84 -8.15
C PRO A 100 -0.48 13.57 -7.73
N LYS A 101 -1.29 14.03 -8.69
CA LYS A 101 -2.62 14.61 -8.42
C LYS A 101 -3.70 13.57 -8.09
N GLN A 102 -3.41 12.30 -8.31
CA GLN A 102 -4.35 11.21 -8.06
C GLN A 102 -3.59 9.91 -7.86
N GLY A 103 -4.15 9.04 -7.04
CA GLY A 103 -3.80 7.63 -6.98
C GLY A 103 -4.83 6.86 -6.18
N ARG A 104 -4.42 5.71 -5.65
CA ARG A 104 -5.29 4.81 -4.90
C ARG A 104 -4.63 4.41 -3.59
N LEU A 105 -5.44 4.33 -2.54
CA LEU A 105 -5.04 3.77 -1.27
C LEU A 105 -5.42 2.29 -1.22
N TYR A 106 -4.53 1.49 -0.66
CA TYR A 106 -4.74 0.07 -0.41
C TYR A 106 -4.40 -0.25 1.03
N ARG A 107 -5.28 -1.00 1.69
CA ARG A 107 -4.96 -1.65 2.96
C ARG A 107 -4.27 -2.97 2.66
N VAL A 108 -3.18 -3.23 3.38
CA VAL A 108 -2.44 -4.49 3.32
C VAL A 108 -2.38 -5.05 4.72
N GLU A 109 -2.85 -6.28 4.91
CA GLU A 109 -2.87 -6.95 6.21
C GLU A 109 -2.07 -8.25 6.13
N THR A 110 -1.29 -8.58 7.16
CA THR A 110 -0.60 -9.86 7.27
C THR A 110 -1.59 -11.00 7.41
N ARG A 111 -1.22 -12.16 6.85
CA ARG A 111 -1.92 -13.41 7.11
C ARG A 111 -1.06 -14.30 7.98
N ASP A 112 -1.66 -14.80 9.06
CA ASP A 112 -1.11 -15.86 9.89
C ASP A 112 -1.22 -17.23 9.20
#